data_AF-A0A9P9WJC2-F1
#
_entry.id   AF-A0A9P9WJC2-F1
#
_cell.length_a   1.000
_cell.length_b   1.000
_cell.length_c   1.000
_cell.angle_alpha   90.00
_cell.angle_beta   90.00
_cell.angle_gamma   90.00
#
_symmetry.space_group_name_H-M   'P 1'
#
loop_
_entity.id
_entity.type
_entity.pdbx_description
1 polymer ?
#
loop_
_entity_poly.entity_id
_entity_poly.type
_entity_poly.pdbx_seq_one_letter_code
_entity_poly.pdbx_strand_id
1 'polypeptide(L)'
;MATITAVETPFGHSLPPEGPHTVTLHAPKWESALRFRDGDMSLFAQLKSVYPRFFPFGPSAALMQGICKQLKLAEGRNIVAFLSPEVWHENRDHAVSKFRKEKALTEDEMTYHVVEIDGIRLYLLEFPSPKMMGAIFMWQHAGRGFSTRLGEQLLAKLDTFKDLGTFPGGNGAPSPTYLPEVESHGLLRKRIAGLLMRATVEEYAKSVQPDDVYLYQSGMAGISQFHEIAMKSRPYPVAVFGAVFHSSWHLFEESPGGLKHYGKCDEDDLNEFEKYLEQGGQCSYVFTEFPSNPILVSVDLLRLRKLAEKYGFWMVVDDTVSSFCNIDVLPVADVIITSLSKSLSGYADLLAGSIALNPNKASYNTLKPLLSEAFHNEFFSGDADQLFKNSDDYLPRSAVLNRNAAAMTAYFQTQAEDAKVPITRVMYPPHADGSENLLPFIRKPSPEFPELGYGCLFSVELETIEQTQVFYDSLAFHQGPHLGAHLTICMPYNAMIYGKEDPEYHAAYGLKPQQIRFSAGLEDEAYLVDVCKKAVATLMESGAQVKEGGDLASEMLEIKADAVGDGKTGLDPIGGTGV
;
A
#
# COMPACT_ATOMS: atom_id res chain seq x y z
N MET A 1 28.98 7.17 20.97
CA MET A 1 27.83 7.76 20.28
C MET A 1 28.33 8.29 18.95
N ALA A 2 27.75 7.84 17.85
CA ALA A 2 27.96 8.44 16.54
C ALA A 2 27.47 9.90 16.55
N THR A 3 28.06 10.75 15.70
CA THR A 3 27.55 12.11 15.50
C THR A 3 26.22 12.03 14.78
N ILE A 4 25.12 12.18 15.52
CA ILE A 4 23.76 12.21 14.95
C ILE A 4 23.59 13.52 14.17
N THR A 5 23.37 13.39 12.87
CA THR A 5 23.18 14.54 11.97
C THR A 5 21.68 14.76 11.80
N ALA A 6 21.24 16.02 11.86
CA ALA A 6 19.84 16.34 11.58
C ALA A 6 19.52 16.07 10.10
N VAL A 7 18.29 15.65 9.80
CA VAL A 7 17.81 15.56 8.42
C VAL A 7 17.62 16.98 7.89
N GLU A 8 18.38 17.33 6.85
CA GLU A 8 18.33 18.65 6.20
C GLU A 8 17.33 18.72 5.05
N THR A 9 16.71 17.60 4.69
CA THR A 9 15.67 17.53 3.65
C THR A 9 14.48 18.42 4.07
N PRO A 10 14.05 19.40 3.25
CA PRO A 10 12.90 20.23 3.58
C PRO A 10 11.56 19.49 3.41
N PHE A 11 10.49 20.04 3.96
CA PHE A 11 9.13 19.56 3.69
C PHE A 11 8.85 19.50 2.17
N GLY A 12 8.20 18.44 1.72
CA GLY A 12 7.75 18.29 0.34
C GLY A 12 8.84 17.84 -0.64
N HIS A 13 10.09 17.70 -0.21
CA HIS A 13 11.17 17.08 -0.99
C HIS A 13 11.21 15.57 -0.79
N SER A 14 11.90 14.84 -1.67
CA SER A 14 12.09 13.40 -1.54
C SER A 14 13.34 12.99 -0.74
N LEU A 15 13.57 11.68 -0.61
CA LEU A 15 14.82 11.14 -0.07
C LEU A 15 16.00 11.50 -0.99
N PRO A 16 17.17 11.85 -0.44
CA PRO A 16 18.36 12.07 -1.25
C PRO A 16 18.93 10.76 -1.82
N PRO A 17 19.47 10.74 -3.05
CA PRO A 17 19.41 11.83 -4.03
C PRO A 17 17.99 12.00 -4.57
N GLU A 18 17.49 13.24 -4.53
CA GLU A 18 16.18 13.57 -5.06
C GLU A 18 16.22 13.62 -6.60
N GLY A 19 15.14 13.19 -7.24
CA GLY A 19 15.01 13.20 -8.70
C GLY A 19 13.55 13.25 -9.17
N PRO A 20 13.33 13.48 -10.47
CA PRO A 20 11.99 13.73 -11.05
C PRO A 20 11.04 12.53 -10.96
N HIS A 21 11.55 11.34 -10.67
CA HIS A 21 10.77 10.10 -10.57
C HIS A 21 10.68 9.54 -9.16
N THR A 22 11.18 10.27 -8.16
CA THR A 22 11.13 9.79 -6.79
C THR A 22 9.69 9.58 -6.31
N VAL A 23 9.46 8.53 -5.51
CA VAL A 23 8.13 8.01 -5.13
C VAL A 23 7.91 8.08 -3.62
N THR A 24 8.24 9.23 -3.04
CA THR A 24 7.97 9.56 -1.64
C THR A 24 8.07 11.07 -1.42
N LEU A 25 7.76 11.51 -0.20
CA LEU A 25 7.92 12.88 0.25
C LEU A 25 8.37 12.89 1.70
N HIS A 26 9.12 13.91 2.06
CA HIS A 26 9.51 14.21 3.43
C HIS A 26 8.49 15.18 4.04
N ALA A 27 7.77 14.73 5.06
CA ALA A 27 6.82 15.49 5.87
C ALA A 27 7.29 15.50 7.33
N PRO A 28 8.30 16.32 7.67
CA PRO A 28 8.86 16.34 9.01
C PRO A 28 7.88 16.91 10.02
N LYS A 29 7.92 16.37 11.23
CA LYS A 29 7.13 16.70 12.42
C LYS A 29 5.68 16.23 12.37
N TRP A 30 5.15 15.93 13.54
CA TRP A 30 3.80 15.46 13.76
C TRP A 30 2.75 16.44 13.21
N GLU A 31 2.94 17.73 13.49
CA GLU A 31 2.04 18.78 13.01
C GLU A 31 1.92 18.79 11.48
N SER A 32 3.06 18.75 10.77
CA SER A 32 3.06 18.73 9.30
C SER A 32 2.39 17.47 8.75
N ALA A 33 2.58 16.32 9.40
CA ALA A 33 1.94 15.07 9.02
C ALA A 33 0.41 15.16 9.11
N LEU A 34 -0.12 15.72 10.21
CA LEU A 34 -1.56 15.90 10.38
C LEU A 34 -2.14 16.96 9.44
N ARG A 35 -1.46 18.10 9.27
CA ARG A 35 -1.89 19.14 8.32
C ARG A 35 -1.90 18.63 6.88
N PHE A 36 -0.94 17.79 6.51
CA PHE A 36 -0.93 17.14 5.20
C PHE A 36 -2.12 16.19 5.01
N ARG A 37 -2.41 15.32 6.00
CA ARG A 37 -3.65 14.50 6.04
C ARG A 37 -4.90 15.38 5.94
N ASP A 38 -4.87 16.54 6.57
CA ASP A 38 -6.00 17.46 6.65
C ASP A 38 -6.25 18.26 5.38
N GLY A 39 -5.36 18.15 4.38
CA GLY A 39 -5.52 18.82 3.08
C GLY A 39 -5.08 20.28 3.11
N ASP A 40 -4.13 20.65 3.99
CA ASP A 40 -3.64 22.02 4.09
C ASP A 40 -2.95 22.46 2.79
N MET A 41 -3.64 23.28 2.01
CA MET A 41 -3.19 23.77 0.72
C MET A 41 -1.85 24.52 0.77
N SER A 42 -1.47 25.11 1.91
CA SER A 42 -0.17 25.76 2.08
C SER A 42 1.00 24.77 2.04
N LEU A 43 0.78 23.53 2.49
CA LEU A 43 1.75 22.43 2.38
C LEU A 43 1.76 21.86 0.97
N PHE A 44 0.59 21.63 0.37
CA PHE A 44 0.50 21.13 -1.01
C PHE A 44 1.22 22.03 -2.02
N ALA A 45 1.19 23.35 -1.81
CA ALA A 45 1.91 24.32 -2.65
C ALA A 45 3.45 24.21 -2.58
N GLN A 46 3.99 23.56 -1.53
CA GLN A 46 5.43 23.40 -1.32
C GLN A 46 5.99 22.10 -1.91
N LEU A 47 5.13 21.17 -2.32
CA LEU A 47 5.55 19.85 -2.81
C LEU A 47 6.51 19.95 -3.99
N LYS A 48 7.65 19.26 -3.87
CA LYS A 48 8.63 18.99 -4.93
C LYS A 48 8.65 17.52 -5.32
N SER A 49 8.17 16.66 -4.44
CA SER A 49 7.96 15.23 -4.64
C SER A 49 6.72 14.77 -3.85
N VAL A 50 6.09 13.70 -4.33
CA VAL A 50 4.96 13.02 -3.69
C VAL A 50 4.96 11.57 -4.17
N TYR A 51 4.27 10.68 -3.46
CA TYR A 51 3.92 9.38 -4.00
C TYR A 51 3.02 9.58 -5.24
N PRO A 52 3.46 9.27 -6.49
CA PRO A 52 2.76 9.72 -7.72
C PRO A 52 1.36 9.17 -7.92
N ARG A 53 1.02 8.16 -7.13
CA ARG A 53 -0.32 7.57 -7.08
C ARG A 53 -1.30 8.46 -6.31
N PHE A 54 -0.89 9.25 -5.31
CA PHE A 54 -1.83 10.10 -4.55
C PHE A 54 -2.63 11.03 -5.46
N PHE A 55 -1.96 11.58 -6.47
CA PHE A 55 -2.53 12.33 -7.58
C PHE A 55 -1.43 12.47 -8.65
N PRO A 56 -1.78 12.72 -9.93
CA PRO A 56 -0.79 12.98 -10.95
C PRO A 56 0.17 14.09 -10.52
N PHE A 57 1.48 13.83 -10.62
CA PHE A 57 2.51 14.77 -10.17
C PHE A 57 3.71 14.79 -11.13
N GLY A 58 4.52 15.84 -11.04
CA GLY A 58 5.75 15.98 -11.82
C GLY A 58 5.50 15.85 -13.33
N PRO A 59 6.31 15.06 -14.06
CA PRO A 59 6.13 14.88 -15.51
C PRO A 59 4.75 14.35 -15.92
N SER A 60 4.11 13.48 -15.12
CA SER A 60 2.77 12.97 -15.43
C SER A 60 1.72 14.09 -15.38
N ALA A 61 1.78 14.96 -14.38
CA ALA A 61 0.90 16.13 -14.30
C ALA A 61 1.17 17.12 -15.44
N ALA A 62 2.45 17.36 -15.77
CA ALA A 62 2.84 18.24 -16.86
C ALA A 62 2.33 17.73 -18.22
N LEU A 63 2.40 16.42 -18.47
CA LEU A 63 1.79 15.79 -19.64
C LEU A 63 0.28 16.03 -19.69
N MET A 64 -0.44 15.76 -18.59
CA MET A 64 -1.89 15.97 -18.53
C MET A 64 -2.27 17.44 -18.81
N GLN A 65 -1.53 18.39 -18.25
CA GLN A 65 -1.71 19.83 -18.55
C GLN A 65 -1.42 20.16 -20.02
N GLY A 66 -0.40 19.53 -20.61
CA GLY A 66 -0.11 19.63 -22.04
C GLY A 66 -1.26 19.14 -22.91
N ILE A 67 -1.83 17.98 -22.57
CA ILE A 67 -3.00 17.40 -23.24
C ILE A 67 -4.23 18.31 -23.11
N CYS A 68 -4.53 18.85 -21.92
CA CYS A 68 -5.62 19.81 -21.72
C CYS A 68 -5.52 21.01 -22.68
N LYS A 69 -4.29 21.53 -22.89
CA LYS A 69 -4.04 22.64 -23.81
C LYS A 69 -4.26 22.25 -25.27
N GLN A 70 -3.82 21.06 -25.67
CA GLN A 70 -4.03 20.56 -27.04
C GLN A 70 -5.52 20.34 -27.35
N LEU A 71 -6.27 19.79 -26.40
CA LEU A 71 -7.72 19.61 -26.49
C LEU A 71 -8.52 20.91 -26.33
N LYS A 72 -7.87 22.00 -25.90
CA LYS A 72 -8.52 23.30 -25.62
C LYS A 72 -9.68 23.18 -24.63
N LEU A 73 -9.47 22.42 -23.55
CA LEU A 73 -10.50 22.23 -22.54
C LEU A 73 -10.91 23.56 -21.90
N ALA A 74 -12.18 23.63 -21.49
CA ALA A 74 -12.73 24.80 -20.83
C ALA A 74 -12.03 25.09 -19.49
N GLU A 75 -11.99 26.36 -19.09
CA GLU A 75 -11.46 26.75 -17.79
C GLU A 75 -12.20 26.03 -16.64
N GLY A 76 -11.46 25.59 -15.63
CA GLY A 76 -12.02 24.84 -14.51
C GLY A 76 -12.25 23.35 -14.80
N ARG A 77 -11.82 22.83 -15.95
CA ARG A 77 -11.83 21.40 -16.28
C ARG A 77 -10.43 20.81 -16.32
N ASN A 78 -10.33 19.54 -15.96
CA ASN A 78 -9.08 18.78 -15.90
C ASN A 78 -9.31 17.36 -16.41
N ILE A 79 -8.22 16.62 -16.62
CA ILE A 79 -8.25 15.21 -17.00
C ILE A 79 -7.50 14.34 -16.01
N VAL A 80 -7.83 13.05 -16.04
CA VAL A 80 -6.96 11.94 -15.62
C VAL A 80 -6.84 10.99 -16.79
N ALA A 81 -5.68 10.37 -16.95
CA ALA A 81 -5.34 9.62 -18.16
C ALA A 81 -4.79 8.24 -17.83
N PHE A 82 -5.16 7.25 -18.64
CA PHE A 82 -4.85 5.83 -18.45
C PHE A 82 -4.40 5.18 -19.76
N LEU A 83 -3.82 3.98 -19.68
CA LEU A 83 -3.31 3.22 -20.84
C LEU A 83 -4.33 2.25 -21.44
N SER A 84 -5.44 2.00 -20.74
CA SER A 84 -6.52 1.11 -21.15
C SER A 84 -7.89 1.76 -20.93
N PRO A 85 -8.88 1.55 -21.83
CA PRO A 85 -10.25 2.01 -21.63
C PRO A 85 -11.01 1.21 -20.57
N GLU A 86 -10.51 0.04 -20.15
CA GLU A 86 -11.19 -0.84 -19.19
C GLU A 86 -11.47 -0.13 -17.86
N VAL A 87 -10.58 0.78 -17.47
CA VAL A 87 -10.71 1.56 -16.22
C VAL A 87 -11.86 2.56 -16.27
N TRP A 88 -12.40 2.93 -17.43
CA TRP A 88 -13.43 3.98 -17.51
C TRP A 88 -14.72 3.59 -16.83
N HIS A 89 -15.18 2.34 -17.00
CA HIS A 89 -16.42 1.90 -16.39
C HIS A 89 -16.32 1.88 -14.86
N GLU A 90 -15.26 1.31 -14.33
CA GLU A 90 -15.02 1.28 -12.88
C GLU A 90 -14.80 2.68 -12.32
N ASN A 91 -13.98 3.51 -12.99
CA ASN A 91 -13.75 4.86 -12.54
C ASN A 91 -15.02 5.71 -12.56
N ARG A 92 -15.92 5.51 -13.54
CA ARG A 92 -17.25 6.11 -13.57
C ARG A 92 -18.09 5.66 -12.37
N ASP A 93 -18.16 4.36 -12.12
CA ASP A 93 -18.96 3.79 -11.04
C ASP A 93 -18.49 4.33 -9.67
N HIS A 94 -17.17 4.47 -9.46
CA HIS A 94 -16.61 5.12 -8.29
C HIS A 94 -16.88 6.64 -8.26
N ALA A 95 -16.76 7.33 -9.40
CA ALA A 95 -16.95 8.78 -9.49
C ALA A 95 -18.38 9.22 -9.14
N VAL A 96 -19.40 8.46 -9.57
CA VAL A 96 -20.82 8.74 -9.28
C VAL A 96 -21.28 8.18 -7.93
N SER A 97 -20.43 7.38 -7.28
CA SER A 97 -20.76 6.73 -6.01
C SER A 97 -21.04 7.74 -4.90
N LYS A 98 -22.07 7.45 -4.09
CA LYS A 98 -22.40 8.23 -2.89
C LYS A 98 -21.25 8.30 -1.87
N PHE A 99 -20.31 7.35 -1.90
CA PHE A 99 -19.12 7.37 -1.03
C PHE A 99 -18.23 8.60 -1.26
N ARG A 100 -18.31 9.23 -2.45
CA ARG A 100 -17.57 10.45 -2.78
C ARG A 100 -18.20 11.71 -2.18
N LYS A 101 -19.38 11.64 -1.58
CA LYS A 101 -20.07 12.77 -0.90
C LYS A 101 -20.12 14.01 -1.80
N GLU A 102 -19.67 15.18 -1.34
CA GLU A 102 -19.62 16.43 -2.10
C GLU A 102 -18.68 16.37 -3.33
N LYS A 103 -17.79 15.37 -3.39
CA LYS A 103 -16.89 15.11 -4.51
C LYS A 103 -17.49 14.16 -5.55
N ALA A 104 -18.67 13.60 -5.35
CA ALA A 104 -19.35 12.77 -6.34
C ALA A 104 -19.61 13.56 -7.62
N LEU A 105 -19.42 12.92 -8.77
CA LEU A 105 -19.66 13.48 -10.09
C LEU A 105 -21.04 13.04 -10.60
N THR A 106 -21.62 13.82 -11.51
CA THR A 106 -22.73 13.38 -12.36
C THR A 106 -22.22 12.89 -13.72
N GLU A 107 -23.03 12.09 -14.43
CA GLU A 107 -22.66 11.57 -15.76
C GLU A 107 -22.36 12.69 -16.77
N ASP A 108 -23.09 13.81 -16.72
CA ASP A 108 -22.88 14.99 -17.57
C ASP A 108 -21.64 15.81 -17.17
N GLU A 109 -21.10 15.62 -15.98
CA GLU A 109 -19.82 16.19 -15.57
C GLU A 109 -18.62 15.41 -16.12
N MET A 110 -18.83 14.26 -16.78
CA MET A 110 -17.77 13.40 -17.31
C MET A 110 -17.73 13.40 -18.83
N THR A 111 -16.53 13.51 -19.40
CA THR A 111 -16.32 13.38 -20.84
C THR A 111 -15.11 12.51 -21.12
N TYR A 112 -15.26 11.54 -22.02
CA TYR A 112 -14.23 10.54 -22.30
C TYR A 112 -13.57 10.85 -23.63
N HIS A 113 -12.24 10.97 -23.63
CA HIS A 113 -11.47 11.28 -24.84
C HIS A 113 -10.42 10.21 -25.07
N VAL A 114 -10.09 9.97 -26.33
CA VAL A 114 -8.89 9.19 -26.67
C VAL A 114 -7.94 10.08 -27.44
N VAL A 115 -6.69 10.09 -27.00
CA VAL A 115 -5.61 10.79 -27.69
C VAL A 115 -4.47 9.83 -27.99
N GLU A 116 -3.67 10.13 -28.99
CA GLU A 116 -2.47 9.37 -29.33
C GLU A 116 -1.25 10.29 -29.32
N ILE A 117 -0.20 9.90 -28.61
CA ILE A 117 1.08 10.63 -28.52
C ILE A 117 2.19 9.59 -28.69
N ASP A 118 3.10 9.82 -29.63
CA ASP A 118 4.22 8.90 -29.92
C ASP A 118 3.76 7.46 -30.23
N GLY A 119 2.59 7.32 -30.85
CA GLY A 119 1.98 6.02 -31.15
C GLY A 119 1.38 5.29 -29.94
N ILE A 120 1.31 5.92 -28.77
CA ILE A 120 0.69 5.39 -27.56
C ILE A 120 -0.67 6.06 -27.38
N ARG A 121 -1.74 5.25 -27.25
CA ARG A 121 -3.09 5.74 -26.94
C ARG A 121 -3.28 5.94 -25.46
N LEU A 122 -3.83 7.10 -25.10
CA LEU A 122 -4.24 7.45 -23.75
C LEU A 122 -5.75 7.63 -23.68
N TYR A 123 -6.34 7.07 -22.62
CA TYR A 123 -7.77 7.08 -22.34
C TYR A 123 -8.03 8.08 -21.23
N LEU A 124 -8.68 9.18 -21.58
CA LEU A 124 -8.82 10.34 -20.71
C LEU A 124 -10.24 10.40 -20.15
N LEU A 125 -10.35 10.67 -18.85
CA LEU A 125 -11.59 11.15 -18.25
C LEU A 125 -11.43 12.65 -17.94
N GLU A 126 -12.23 13.48 -18.58
CA GLU A 126 -12.38 14.90 -18.28
C GLU A 126 -13.44 15.13 -17.21
N PHE A 127 -13.15 16.01 -16.24
CA PHE A 127 -14.01 16.33 -15.11
C PHE A 127 -13.83 17.78 -14.61
N PRO A 128 -14.74 18.33 -13.79
CA PRO A 128 -14.56 19.63 -13.14
C PRO A 128 -13.45 19.58 -12.07
N SER A 129 -12.52 20.53 -12.10
CA SER A 129 -11.37 20.58 -11.18
C SER A 129 -11.71 20.39 -9.68
N PRO A 130 -12.78 20.99 -9.12
CA PRO A 130 -13.12 20.81 -7.70
C PRO A 130 -13.50 19.37 -7.30
N LYS A 131 -13.83 18.53 -8.29
CA LYS A 131 -14.25 17.13 -8.17
C LYS A 131 -13.10 16.13 -8.37
N MET A 132 -11.85 16.60 -8.50
CA MET A 132 -10.68 15.75 -8.77
C MET A 132 -10.62 14.50 -7.88
N MET A 133 -10.76 14.64 -6.56
CA MET A 133 -10.68 13.50 -5.63
C MET A 133 -11.79 12.45 -5.82
N GLY A 134 -12.92 12.81 -6.45
CA GLY A 134 -13.94 11.85 -6.88
C GLY A 134 -13.60 11.19 -8.22
N ALA A 135 -12.95 11.92 -9.12
CA ALA A 135 -12.68 11.50 -10.50
C ALA A 135 -11.41 10.65 -10.67
N ILE A 136 -10.47 10.67 -9.72
CA ILE A 136 -9.16 10.01 -9.85
C ILE A 136 -9.06 8.69 -9.08
N PHE A 137 -10.17 8.07 -8.67
CA PHE A 137 -10.13 6.86 -7.83
C PHE A 137 -9.26 5.75 -8.44
N MET A 138 -9.39 5.47 -9.74
CA MET A 138 -8.58 4.42 -10.38
C MET A 138 -7.10 4.79 -10.50
N TRP A 139 -6.77 6.09 -10.53
CA TRP A 139 -5.38 6.54 -10.41
C TRP A 139 -4.88 6.35 -8.98
N GLN A 140 -5.67 6.81 -8.00
CA GLN A 140 -5.26 6.93 -6.60
C GLN A 140 -5.27 5.64 -5.82
N HIS A 141 -6.36 4.89 -5.89
CA HIS A 141 -6.58 3.69 -5.09
C HIS A 141 -6.25 2.44 -5.89
N ALA A 142 -6.73 2.30 -7.12
CA ALA A 142 -6.37 1.16 -7.98
C ALA A 142 -4.95 1.24 -8.55
N GLY A 143 -4.33 2.43 -8.64
CA GLY A 143 -2.95 2.55 -9.11
C GLY A 143 -2.73 2.23 -10.59
N ARG A 144 -3.78 2.32 -11.42
CA ARG A 144 -3.80 2.01 -12.86
C ARG A 144 -3.31 3.17 -13.74
N GLY A 145 -2.77 4.23 -13.14
CA GLY A 145 -2.14 5.34 -13.84
C GLY A 145 -0.82 4.94 -14.53
N PHE A 146 -0.27 5.84 -15.33
CA PHE A 146 1.06 5.68 -15.91
C PHE A 146 2.15 6.33 -15.05
N SER A 147 3.38 5.85 -15.20
CA SER A 147 4.54 6.33 -14.44
C SER A 147 4.99 7.74 -14.82
N THR A 148 5.75 8.38 -13.94
CA THR A 148 6.39 9.68 -14.24
C THR A 148 7.41 9.59 -15.37
N ARG A 149 8.08 8.45 -15.57
CA ARG A 149 8.99 8.23 -16.70
C ARG A 149 8.25 8.18 -18.04
N LEU A 150 7.12 7.46 -18.11
CA LEU A 150 6.28 7.50 -19.32
C LEU A 150 5.73 8.91 -19.55
N GLY A 151 5.29 9.58 -18.48
CA GLY A 151 4.82 10.95 -18.52
C GLY A 151 5.86 11.91 -19.14
N GLU A 152 7.12 11.79 -18.73
CA GLU A 152 8.23 12.56 -19.27
C GLU A 152 8.49 12.27 -20.76
N GLN A 153 8.52 11.00 -21.17
CA GLN A 153 8.72 10.63 -22.58
C GLN A 153 7.63 11.20 -23.47
N LEU A 154 6.36 11.01 -23.10
CA LEU A 154 5.23 11.47 -23.91
C LEU A 154 5.16 13.01 -23.92
N LEU A 155 5.51 13.68 -22.83
CA LEU A 155 5.56 15.13 -22.77
C LEU A 155 6.59 15.69 -23.76
N ALA A 156 7.75 15.05 -23.89
CA ALA A 156 8.78 15.43 -24.86
C ALA A 156 8.36 15.19 -26.33
N LYS A 157 7.27 14.44 -26.56
CA LYS A 157 6.72 14.08 -27.87
C LYS A 157 5.33 14.65 -28.11
N LEU A 158 4.94 15.67 -27.34
CA LEU A 158 3.60 16.26 -27.43
C LEU A 158 3.32 16.93 -28.79
N ASP A 159 4.35 17.19 -29.61
CA ASP A 159 4.23 17.63 -31.00
C ASP A 159 3.60 16.56 -31.92
N THR A 160 3.63 15.29 -31.52
CA THR A 160 2.99 14.16 -32.23
C THR A 160 1.53 13.94 -31.86
N PHE A 161 0.96 14.80 -31.02
CA PHE A 161 -0.40 14.68 -30.49
C PHE A 161 -1.45 14.53 -31.59
N LYS A 162 -2.33 13.53 -31.43
CA LYS A 162 -3.55 13.35 -32.22
C LYS A 162 -4.75 13.21 -31.30
N ASP A 163 -5.78 14.01 -31.56
CA ASP A 163 -7.09 13.83 -30.98
C ASP A 163 -7.86 12.77 -31.80
N LEU A 164 -8.22 11.65 -31.16
CA LEU A 164 -9.00 10.57 -31.78
C LEU A 164 -10.50 10.73 -31.52
N GLY A 165 -10.90 11.77 -30.78
CA GLY A 165 -12.28 12.17 -30.55
C GLY A 165 -12.78 11.87 -29.14
N THR A 166 -14.07 12.17 -28.97
CA THR A 166 -14.83 12.00 -27.73
C THR A 166 -15.76 10.78 -27.85
N PHE A 167 -15.89 10.03 -26.76
CA PHE A 167 -16.59 8.75 -26.70
C PHE A 167 -17.70 8.78 -25.63
N PRO A 168 -18.95 9.14 -25.99
CA PRO A 168 -20.04 9.25 -25.03
C PRO A 168 -20.24 7.99 -24.19
N GLY A 169 -20.27 8.15 -22.86
CA GLY A 169 -20.40 7.06 -21.89
C GLY A 169 -19.23 6.06 -21.89
N GLY A 170 -18.08 6.43 -22.47
CA GLY A 170 -16.89 5.56 -22.55
C GLY A 170 -17.00 4.43 -23.58
N ASN A 171 -17.97 4.48 -24.50
CA ASN A 171 -18.24 3.38 -25.42
C ASN A 171 -17.63 3.60 -26.81
N GLY A 172 -17.25 2.50 -27.48
CA GLY A 172 -16.81 2.54 -28.88
C GLY A 172 -15.42 3.15 -29.10
N ALA A 173 -14.61 3.28 -28.04
CA ALA A 173 -13.25 3.74 -28.15
C ALA A 173 -12.37 2.79 -28.98
N PRO A 174 -11.39 3.30 -29.75
CA PRO A 174 -10.42 2.47 -30.43
C PRO A 174 -9.66 1.61 -29.42
N SER A 175 -9.24 0.41 -29.84
CA SER A 175 -8.48 -0.51 -28.99
C SER A 175 -7.18 0.12 -28.47
N PRO A 176 -6.73 -0.23 -27.26
CA PRO A 176 -5.45 0.24 -26.73
C PRO A 176 -4.28 -0.21 -27.59
N THR A 177 -3.24 0.62 -27.64
CA THR A 177 -1.96 0.25 -28.24
C THR A 177 -1.12 -0.60 -27.28
N TYR A 178 -1.42 -0.51 -25.98
CA TYR A 178 -0.58 -1.00 -24.88
C TYR A 178 0.87 -0.52 -24.99
N LEU A 179 1.74 -0.96 -24.09
CA LEU A 179 3.15 -0.65 -24.12
C LEU A 179 3.95 -1.86 -24.62
N PRO A 180 4.96 -1.66 -25.48
CA PRO A 180 5.80 -2.76 -25.95
C PRO A 180 6.63 -3.34 -24.80
N GLU A 181 6.78 -4.66 -24.77
CA GLU A 181 7.74 -5.30 -23.89
C GLU A 181 9.17 -5.18 -24.43
N VAL A 182 10.12 -5.07 -23.51
CA VAL A 182 11.57 -5.09 -23.77
C VAL A 182 12.23 -6.20 -22.94
N GLU A 183 13.49 -6.51 -23.22
CA GLU A 183 14.25 -7.59 -22.55
C GLU A 183 14.14 -7.55 -21.01
N SER A 184 14.21 -6.37 -20.41
CA SER A 184 14.11 -6.18 -18.96
C SER A 184 12.81 -6.72 -18.36
N HIS A 185 11.68 -6.72 -19.09
CA HIS A 185 10.43 -7.32 -18.60
C HIS A 185 10.59 -8.83 -18.42
N GLY A 186 11.16 -9.52 -19.43
CA GLY A 186 11.43 -10.95 -19.37
C GLY A 186 12.46 -11.30 -18.30
N LEU A 187 13.53 -10.49 -18.16
CA LEU A 187 14.54 -10.68 -17.14
C LEU A 187 13.99 -10.47 -15.72
N LEU A 188 13.09 -9.50 -15.52
CA LEU A 188 12.39 -9.28 -14.25
C LEU A 188 11.51 -10.47 -13.89
N ARG A 189 10.68 -10.96 -14.81
CA ARG A 189 9.86 -12.17 -14.57
C ARG A 189 10.72 -13.36 -14.17
N LYS A 190 11.84 -13.57 -14.87
CA LYS A 190 12.81 -14.63 -14.54
C LYS A 190 13.44 -14.44 -13.17
N ARG A 191 13.82 -13.21 -12.81
CA ARG A 191 14.39 -12.88 -11.50
C ARG A 191 13.37 -13.14 -10.38
N ILE A 192 12.13 -12.67 -10.54
CA ILE A 192 11.06 -12.88 -9.55
C ILE A 192 10.73 -14.36 -9.40
N ALA A 193 10.55 -15.10 -10.49
CA ALA A 193 10.32 -16.55 -10.44
C ALA A 193 11.48 -17.27 -9.73
N GLY A 194 12.74 -16.89 -10.01
CA GLY A 194 13.91 -17.43 -9.32
C GLY A 194 13.94 -17.10 -7.82
N LEU A 195 13.58 -15.87 -7.43
CA LEU A 195 13.49 -15.45 -6.03
C LEU A 195 12.40 -16.20 -5.27
N LEU A 196 11.24 -16.43 -5.89
CA LEU A 196 10.15 -17.21 -5.29
C LEU A 196 10.57 -18.66 -5.02
N MET A 197 11.42 -19.23 -5.89
CA MET A 197 11.94 -20.59 -5.77
C MET A 197 13.24 -20.69 -4.94
N ARG A 198 13.71 -19.59 -4.36
CA ARG A 198 14.98 -19.57 -3.61
C ARG A 198 14.80 -20.04 -2.17
N ALA A 199 15.55 -21.05 -1.73
CA ALA A 199 15.61 -21.48 -0.33
C ALA A 199 14.22 -21.72 0.31
N THR A 200 13.36 -22.40 -0.45
CA THR A 200 11.96 -22.66 -0.11
C THR A 200 11.82 -23.48 1.16
N VAL A 201 10.69 -23.29 1.86
CA VAL A 201 10.42 -24.00 3.13
C VAL A 201 10.19 -25.50 2.89
N GLU A 202 9.71 -25.86 1.71
CA GLU A 202 9.55 -27.23 1.24
C GLU A 202 9.96 -27.39 -0.22
N GLU A 203 10.00 -28.62 -0.72
CA GLU A 203 10.22 -28.91 -2.14
C GLU A 203 8.90 -28.84 -2.90
N TYR A 204 8.91 -28.18 -4.07
CA TYR A 204 7.73 -28.06 -4.93
C TYR A 204 7.84 -28.96 -6.16
N ALA A 205 6.74 -29.63 -6.50
CA ALA A 205 6.67 -30.51 -7.67
C ALA A 205 6.86 -29.76 -8.99
N LYS A 206 6.42 -28.50 -9.05
CA LYS A 206 6.62 -27.59 -10.18
C LYS A 206 7.27 -26.31 -9.69
N SER A 207 8.25 -25.81 -10.43
CA SER A 207 8.82 -24.49 -10.20
C SER A 207 7.94 -23.41 -10.84
N VAL A 208 7.78 -22.27 -10.16
CA VAL A 208 7.24 -21.04 -10.75
C VAL A 208 8.09 -20.67 -11.97
N GLN A 209 7.45 -20.48 -13.11
CA GLN A 209 8.09 -20.09 -14.36
C GLN A 209 7.98 -18.58 -14.58
N PRO A 210 8.83 -17.97 -15.43
CA PRO A 210 8.68 -16.55 -15.79
C PRO A 210 7.28 -16.23 -16.35
N ASP A 211 6.66 -17.16 -17.07
CA ASP A 211 5.30 -17.01 -17.61
C ASP A 211 4.20 -17.04 -16.53
N ASP A 212 4.51 -17.47 -15.30
CA ASP A 212 3.59 -17.40 -14.18
C ASP A 212 3.59 -16.02 -13.50
N VAL A 213 4.48 -15.10 -13.93
CA VAL A 213 4.68 -13.78 -13.34
C VAL A 213 4.21 -12.67 -14.28
N TYR A 214 3.31 -11.83 -13.78
CA TYR A 214 2.76 -10.67 -14.48
C TYR A 214 3.25 -9.39 -13.82
N LEU A 215 3.65 -8.40 -14.63
CA LEU A 215 4.22 -7.13 -14.17
C LEU A 215 3.23 -5.99 -14.37
N TYR A 216 3.09 -5.14 -13.37
CA TYR A 216 2.12 -4.04 -13.35
C TYR A 216 2.79 -2.72 -12.95
N GLN A 217 2.15 -1.60 -13.30
CA GLN A 217 2.62 -0.23 -13.03
C GLN A 217 2.78 0.07 -11.53
N SER A 218 2.06 -0.66 -10.67
CA SER A 218 2.17 -0.56 -9.22
C SER A 218 1.67 -1.84 -8.55
N GLY A 219 1.99 -2.02 -7.26
CA GLY A 219 1.39 -3.12 -6.47
C GLY A 219 -0.13 -3.08 -6.48
N MET A 220 -0.72 -1.87 -6.33
CA MET A 220 -2.17 -1.70 -6.39
C MET A 220 -2.76 -1.99 -7.77
N ALA A 221 -2.05 -1.74 -8.86
CA ALA A 221 -2.52 -2.12 -10.19
C ALA A 221 -2.66 -3.65 -10.31
N GLY A 222 -1.72 -4.41 -9.73
CA GLY A 222 -1.84 -5.87 -9.62
C GLY A 222 -3.04 -6.28 -8.76
N ILE A 223 -3.23 -5.66 -7.59
CA ILE A 223 -4.37 -5.94 -6.71
C ILE A 223 -5.71 -5.65 -7.42
N SER A 224 -5.83 -4.49 -8.06
CA SER A 224 -7.02 -4.09 -8.84
C SER A 224 -7.29 -5.08 -9.95
N GLN A 225 -6.29 -5.36 -10.79
CA GLN A 225 -6.48 -6.26 -11.93
C GLN A 225 -6.92 -7.66 -11.48
N PHE A 226 -6.30 -8.20 -10.43
CA PHE A 226 -6.71 -9.48 -9.88
C PHE A 226 -8.13 -9.44 -9.31
N HIS A 227 -8.45 -8.38 -8.55
CA HIS A 227 -9.78 -8.19 -7.98
C HIS A 227 -10.86 -8.18 -9.07
N GLU A 228 -10.66 -7.42 -10.14
CA GLU A 228 -11.57 -7.36 -11.30
C GLU A 228 -11.78 -8.73 -11.95
N ILE A 229 -10.71 -9.49 -12.18
CA ILE A 229 -10.77 -10.86 -12.71
C ILE A 229 -11.58 -11.77 -11.78
N ALA A 230 -11.30 -11.67 -10.48
CA ALA A 230 -11.95 -12.49 -9.47
C ALA A 230 -13.44 -12.18 -9.38
N MET A 231 -13.84 -10.91 -9.36
CA MET A 231 -15.26 -10.51 -9.29
C MET A 231 -16.05 -10.93 -10.53
N LYS A 232 -15.45 -10.86 -11.73
CA LYS A 232 -16.09 -11.36 -12.97
C LYS A 232 -16.38 -12.86 -12.90
N SER A 233 -15.53 -13.62 -12.21
CA SER A 233 -15.63 -15.08 -12.11
C SER A 233 -16.45 -15.54 -10.90
N ARG A 234 -16.38 -14.80 -9.80
CA ARG A 234 -16.89 -15.14 -8.47
C ARG A 234 -17.32 -13.83 -7.78
N PRO A 235 -18.54 -13.32 -7.95
CA PRO A 235 -18.95 -12.03 -7.41
C PRO A 235 -19.44 -12.13 -5.95
N TYR A 236 -18.61 -12.66 -5.05
CA TYR A 236 -18.86 -12.75 -3.61
C TYR A 236 -18.03 -11.72 -2.83
N PRO A 237 -18.30 -11.49 -1.54
CA PRO A 237 -17.46 -10.63 -0.71
C PRO A 237 -15.99 -11.08 -0.69
N VAL A 238 -15.07 -10.14 -0.53
CA VAL A 238 -13.65 -10.42 -0.25
C VAL A 238 -13.49 -10.64 1.26
N ALA A 239 -12.90 -11.76 1.67
CA ALA A 239 -12.55 -11.96 3.08
C ALA A 239 -11.15 -11.41 3.35
N VAL A 240 -11.03 -10.42 4.23
CA VAL A 240 -9.79 -9.70 4.51
C VAL A 240 -9.31 -10.04 5.92
N PHE A 241 -8.09 -10.55 6.03
CA PHE A 241 -7.46 -10.85 7.32
C PHE A 241 -6.33 -9.85 7.61
N GLY A 242 -6.42 -9.21 8.77
CA GLY A 242 -5.49 -8.20 9.27
C GLY A 242 -5.80 -6.80 8.76
N ALA A 243 -4.99 -5.83 9.20
CA ALA A 243 -4.95 -4.55 8.53
C ALA A 243 -4.46 -4.74 7.10
N VAL A 244 -5.11 -4.07 6.15
CA VAL A 244 -4.63 -4.00 4.77
C VAL A 244 -4.31 -2.58 4.42
N PHE A 245 -3.42 -2.42 3.46
CA PHE A 245 -3.07 -1.14 2.89
C PHE A 245 -4.35 -0.39 2.51
N HIS A 246 -4.43 0.87 2.96
CA HIS A 246 -5.64 1.69 2.89
C HIS A 246 -6.26 1.72 1.48
N SER A 247 -5.47 1.74 0.39
CA SER A 247 -6.06 1.66 -0.95
C SER A 247 -6.73 0.32 -1.27
N SER A 248 -6.22 -0.81 -0.76
CA SER A 248 -6.85 -2.12 -0.90
C SER A 248 -8.17 -2.17 -0.13
N TRP A 249 -8.23 -1.58 1.07
CA TRP A 249 -9.47 -1.43 1.84
C TRP A 249 -10.56 -0.74 1.02
N HIS A 250 -10.28 0.48 0.54
CA HIS A 250 -11.24 1.27 -0.25
C HIS A 250 -11.66 0.59 -1.55
N LEU A 251 -10.74 -0.14 -2.19
CA LEU A 251 -11.07 -0.94 -3.37
C LEU A 251 -12.10 -2.02 -3.01
N PHE A 252 -11.85 -2.81 -1.95
CA PHE A 252 -12.71 -3.94 -1.57
C PHE A 252 -14.04 -3.51 -0.95
N GLU A 253 -14.07 -2.39 -0.20
CA GLU A 253 -15.29 -1.88 0.44
C GLU A 253 -16.32 -1.44 -0.60
N GLU A 254 -15.87 -0.80 -1.67
CA GLU A 254 -16.73 -0.31 -2.75
C GLU A 254 -17.06 -1.40 -3.79
N SER A 255 -16.50 -2.59 -3.65
CA SER A 255 -16.72 -3.70 -4.57
C SER A 255 -18.12 -4.31 -4.46
N PRO A 256 -18.66 -4.90 -5.53
CA PRO A 256 -19.88 -5.72 -5.45
C PRO A 256 -19.72 -6.85 -4.42
N GLY A 257 -20.61 -6.90 -3.41
CA GLY A 257 -20.52 -7.83 -2.28
C GLY A 257 -19.72 -7.30 -1.08
N GLY A 258 -18.95 -6.24 -1.25
CA GLY A 258 -18.14 -5.60 -0.21
C GLY A 258 -17.05 -6.52 0.36
N LEU A 259 -16.59 -6.19 1.56
CA LEU A 259 -15.59 -6.97 2.28
C LEU A 259 -16.14 -7.55 3.60
N LYS A 260 -15.57 -8.69 4.00
CA LYS A 260 -15.70 -9.29 5.33
C LYS A 260 -14.35 -9.16 6.02
N HIS A 261 -14.28 -8.34 7.06
CA HIS A 261 -13.03 -8.02 7.73
C HIS A 261 -12.84 -8.83 9.02
N TYR A 262 -11.65 -9.41 9.14
CA TYR A 262 -11.15 -10.19 10.27
C TYR A 262 -9.80 -9.60 10.69
N GLY A 263 -9.85 -8.45 11.39
CA GLY A 263 -8.70 -7.56 11.54
C GLY A 263 -7.67 -7.98 12.59
N LYS A 264 -8.05 -8.81 13.56
CA LYS A 264 -7.18 -9.23 14.68
C LYS A 264 -6.21 -10.33 14.27
N CYS A 265 -6.57 -11.12 13.25
CA CYS A 265 -5.80 -12.29 12.81
C CYS A 265 -5.63 -13.36 13.90
N ASP A 266 -6.54 -13.42 14.86
CA ASP A 266 -6.52 -14.40 15.94
C ASP A 266 -7.43 -15.62 15.67
N GLU A 267 -7.50 -16.54 16.63
CA GLU A 267 -8.36 -17.72 16.54
C GLU A 267 -9.85 -17.37 16.47
N ASP A 268 -10.28 -16.29 17.10
CA ASP A 268 -11.70 -15.88 17.10
C ASP A 268 -12.13 -15.41 15.71
N ASP A 269 -11.29 -14.63 15.04
CA ASP A 269 -11.48 -14.23 13.64
C ASP A 269 -11.59 -15.46 12.71
N LEU A 270 -10.72 -16.45 12.88
CA LEU A 270 -10.75 -17.69 12.08
C LEU A 270 -11.99 -18.53 12.40
N ASN A 271 -12.42 -18.60 13.66
CA ASN A 271 -13.63 -19.28 14.08
C ASN A 271 -14.89 -18.59 13.51
N GLU A 272 -14.93 -17.27 13.51
CA GLU A 272 -16.02 -16.50 12.92
C GLU A 272 -16.11 -16.72 11.41
N PHE A 273 -14.97 -16.69 10.71
CA PHE A 273 -14.93 -16.96 9.28
C PHE A 273 -15.35 -18.39 8.95
N GLU A 274 -14.86 -19.40 9.68
CA GLU A 274 -15.28 -20.79 9.49
C GLU A 274 -16.79 -20.95 9.72
N LYS A 275 -17.33 -20.35 10.78
CA LYS A 275 -18.78 -20.35 11.05
C LYS A 275 -19.57 -19.68 9.94
N TYR A 276 -19.09 -18.55 9.40
CA TYR A 276 -19.70 -17.88 8.26
C TYR A 276 -19.80 -18.82 7.06
N LEU A 277 -18.72 -19.54 6.74
CA LEU A 277 -18.67 -20.52 5.65
C LEU A 277 -19.59 -21.74 5.91
N GLU A 278 -19.62 -22.25 7.14
CA GLU A 278 -20.51 -23.37 7.55
C GLU A 278 -21.99 -23.03 7.40
N GLN A 279 -22.34 -21.76 7.57
CA GLN A 279 -23.70 -21.25 7.40
C GLN A 279 -24.06 -20.95 5.94
N GLY A 280 -23.21 -21.34 4.99
CA GLY A 280 -23.43 -21.12 3.56
C GLY A 280 -22.92 -19.77 3.05
N GLY A 281 -22.15 -19.03 3.87
CA GLY A 281 -21.40 -17.88 3.43
C GLY A 281 -20.40 -18.24 2.33
N GLN A 282 -20.14 -17.31 1.42
CA GLN A 282 -19.22 -17.50 0.30
C GLN A 282 -18.30 -16.29 0.22
N CYS A 283 -17.04 -16.53 -0.13
CA CYS A 283 -16.12 -15.46 -0.51
C CYS A 283 -15.48 -15.77 -1.86
N SER A 284 -15.07 -14.71 -2.53
CA SER A 284 -14.42 -14.80 -3.83
C SER A 284 -13.00 -15.31 -3.66
N TYR A 285 -12.30 -14.67 -2.73
CA TYR A 285 -10.98 -15.01 -2.28
C TYR A 285 -10.77 -14.45 -0.87
N VAL A 286 -9.79 -15.02 -0.18
CA VAL A 286 -9.19 -14.44 1.01
C VAL A 286 -8.01 -13.58 0.59
N PHE A 287 -7.91 -12.37 1.14
CA PHE A 287 -6.78 -11.47 0.99
C PHE A 287 -6.13 -11.20 2.34
N THR A 288 -4.81 -11.27 2.41
CA THR A 288 -4.05 -10.90 3.60
C THR A 288 -2.67 -10.39 3.21
N GLU A 289 -2.23 -9.31 3.87
CA GLU A 289 -0.82 -8.92 3.89
C GLU A 289 -0.11 -9.76 4.94
N PHE A 290 1.05 -10.33 4.59
CA PHE A 290 1.74 -11.27 5.47
C PHE A 290 3.18 -10.83 5.74
N PRO A 291 3.47 -10.27 6.92
CA PRO A 291 2.54 -9.85 7.99
C PRO A 291 1.77 -8.56 7.63
N SER A 292 0.69 -8.27 8.36
CA SER A 292 -0.24 -7.16 8.06
C SER A 292 0.33 -5.78 8.46
N ASN A 293 0.56 -4.86 7.51
CA ASN A 293 1.07 -3.51 7.82
C ASN A 293 -0.03 -2.61 8.43
N PRO A 294 0.25 -1.85 9.52
CA PRO A 294 1.55 -1.61 10.16
C PRO A 294 1.81 -2.38 11.46
N ILE A 295 0.84 -3.15 11.98
CA ILE A 295 0.93 -3.83 13.29
C ILE A 295 1.63 -5.20 13.23
N LEU A 296 1.85 -5.70 12.03
CA LEU A 296 2.63 -6.89 11.71
C LEU A 296 2.11 -8.19 12.32
N VAL A 297 0.78 -8.27 12.49
CA VAL A 297 0.10 -9.51 12.88
C VAL A 297 0.10 -10.50 11.72
N SER A 298 0.14 -11.79 12.07
CA SER A 298 0.19 -12.89 11.09
C SER A 298 -0.91 -13.91 11.39
N VAL A 299 -1.87 -14.05 10.48
CA VAL A 299 -2.94 -15.04 10.57
C VAL A 299 -2.40 -16.46 10.32
N ASP A 300 -3.04 -17.49 10.90
CA ASP A 300 -2.77 -18.90 10.56
C ASP A 300 -3.17 -19.21 9.10
N LEU A 301 -2.20 -19.04 8.18
CA LEU A 301 -2.38 -19.35 6.77
C LEU A 301 -2.60 -20.84 6.49
N LEU A 302 -2.15 -21.75 7.37
CA LEU A 302 -2.37 -23.18 7.20
C LEU A 302 -3.83 -23.54 7.48
N ARG A 303 -4.45 -22.93 8.50
CA ARG A 303 -5.89 -23.06 8.76
C ARG A 303 -6.70 -22.45 7.62
N LEU A 304 -6.35 -21.25 7.15
CA LEU A 304 -7.02 -20.64 5.99
C LEU A 304 -6.90 -21.50 4.73
N ARG A 305 -5.74 -22.12 4.48
CA ARG A 305 -5.56 -23.05 3.34
C ARG A 305 -6.51 -24.24 3.41
N LYS A 306 -6.67 -24.84 4.60
CA LYS A 306 -7.63 -25.95 4.79
C LYS A 306 -9.07 -25.51 4.52
N LEU A 307 -9.45 -24.32 5.00
CA LEU A 307 -10.76 -23.73 4.71
C LEU A 307 -10.94 -23.47 3.21
N ALA A 308 -9.91 -22.95 2.54
CA ALA A 308 -9.92 -22.69 1.11
C ALA A 308 -10.10 -23.97 0.28
N GLU A 309 -9.48 -25.08 0.70
CA GLU A 309 -9.69 -26.40 0.08
C GLU A 309 -11.09 -26.96 0.34
N LYS A 310 -11.64 -26.77 1.55
CA LYS A 310 -12.98 -27.25 1.94
C LYS A 310 -14.10 -26.48 1.23
N TYR A 311 -13.98 -25.16 1.12
CA TYR A 311 -15.04 -24.27 0.63
C TYR A 311 -14.76 -23.68 -0.76
N GLY A 312 -13.59 -23.96 -1.34
CA GLY A 312 -13.28 -23.72 -2.74
C GLY A 312 -13.02 -22.26 -3.12
N PHE A 313 -12.57 -21.40 -2.20
CA PHE A 313 -12.13 -20.02 -2.47
C PHE A 313 -10.62 -19.95 -2.73
N TRP A 314 -10.14 -18.82 -3.29
CA TRP A 314 -8.71 -18.60 -3.56
C TRP A 314 -8.00 -17.91 -2.40
N MET A 315 -6.73 -18.26 -2.18
CA MET A 315 -5.82 -17.63 -1.22
C MET A 315 -4.91 -16.64 -1.94
N VAL A 316 -5.10 -15.35 -1.66
CA VAL A 316 -4.26 -14.26 -2.16
C VAL A 316 -3.43 -13.71 -1.00
N VAL A 317 -2.11 -13.79 -1.13
CA VAL A 317 -1.18 -13.30 -0.11
C VAL A 317 -0.37 -12.16 -0.71
N ASP A 318 -0.43 -10.99 -0.09
CA ASP A 318 0.48 -9.88 -0.37
C ASP A 318 1.72 -10.03 0.54
N ASP A 319 2.86 -10.35 -0.07
CA ASP A 319 4.12 -10.59 0.64
C ASP A 319 5.00 -9.35 0.74
N THR A 320 4.50 -8.16 0.37
CA THR A 320 5.28 -6.92 0.26
C THR A 320 6.10 -6.60 1.51
N VAL A 321 5.50 -6.79 2.70
CA VAL A 321 6.10 -6.38 3.98
C VAL A 321 7.29 -7.28 4.35
N SER A 322 7.14 -8.59 4.21
CA SER A 322 8.25 -9.52 4.42
C SER A 322 9.22 -9.54 3.25
N SER A 323 8.75 -9.30 2.03
CA SER A 323 9.48 -9.44 0.76
C SER A 323 9.84 -10.89 0.42
N PHE A 324 10.00 -11.17 -0.89
CA PHE A 324 10.36 -12.49 -1.43
C PHE A 324 11.55 -13.14 -0.71
N CYS A 325 12.51 -12.34 -0.26
CA CYS A 325 13.74 -12.86 0.34
C CYS A 325 13.51 -13.52 1.72
N ASN A 326 12.48 -13.13 2.47
CA ASN A 326 12.35 -13.55 3.86
C ASN A 326 11.34 -14.68 4.03
N ILE A 327 10.26 -14.68 3.24
CA ILE A 327 9.18 -15.67 3.38
C ILE A 327 8.88 -16.42 2.08
N ASP A 328 8.37 -17.63 2.26
CA ASP A 328 7.88 -18.51 1.22
C ASP A 328 6.42 -18.89 1.50
N VAL A 329 5.50 -18.21 0.82
CA VAL A 329 4.05 -18.41 0.97
C VAL A 329 3.47 -19.34 -0.10
N LEU A 330 4.30 -19.93 -0.97
CA LEU A 330 3.87 -20.96 -1.92
C LEU A 330 3.21 -22.20 -1.28
N PRO A 331 3.45 -22.59 -0.01
CA PRO A 331 2.71 -23.70 0.59
C PRO A 331 1.20 -23.44 0.70
N VAL A 332 0.75 -22.18 0.66
CA VAL A 332 -0.65 -21.81 0.94
C VAL A 332 -1.28 -20.93 -0.15
N ALA A 333 -0.51 -20.02 -0.75
CA ALA A 333 -1.01 -19.04 -1.71
C ALA A 333 -1.34 -19.67 -3.07
N ASP A 334 -2.51 -19.32 -3.59
CA ASP A 334 -2.88 -19.51 -5.00
C ASP A 334 -2.26 -18.40 -5.85
N VAL A 335 -2.26 -17.17 -5.29
CA VAL A 335 -1.75 -15.95 -5.92
C VAL A 335 -0.89 -15.20 -4.92
N ILE A 336 0.31 -14.83 -5.35
CA ILE A 336 1.22 -13.98 -4.58
C ILE A 336 1.25 -12.61 -5.25
N ILE A 337 0.99 -11.56 -4.48
CA ILE A 337 1.08 -10.17 -4.94
C ILE A 337 2.23 -9.49 -4.21
N THR A 338 2.99 -8.68 -4.95
CA THR A 338 4.13 -7.95 -4.37
C THR A 338 4.22 -6.55 -4.93
N SER A 339 4.35 -5.56 -4.05
CA SER A 339 4.76 -4.21 -4.44
C SER A 339 6.27 -4.17 -4.68
N LEU A 340 6.66 -4.27 -5.95
CA LEU A 340 8.06 -4.16 -6.37
C LEU A 340 8.65 -2.76 -6.15
N SER A 341 7.79 -1.78 -5.89
CA SER A 341 8.14 -0.40 -5.55
C SER A 341 8.95 -0.27 -4.24
N LYS A 342 8.93 -1.31 -3.40
CA LYS A 342 9.49 -1.32 -2.04
C LYS A 342 10.91 -1.89 -2.06
N SER A 343 11.21 -2.87 -1.21
CA SER A 343 12.55 -3.45 -1.05
C SER A 343 13.15 -4.03 -2.33
N LEU A 344 12.35 -4.49 -3.31
CA LEU A 344 12.91 -4.98 -4.58
C LEU A 344 13.59 -3.84 -5.36
N SER A 345 12.87 -2.73 -5.61
CA SER A 345 13.50 -1.52 -6.16
C SER A 345 14.52 -0.95 -5.18
N GLY A 346 14.12 -0.64 -3.94
CA GLY A 346 15.05 -0.24 -2.88
C GLY A 346 15.42 1.23 -2.85
N TYR A 347 15.07 2.01 -3.88
CA TYR A 347 15.55 3.38 -4.05
C TYR A 347 14.46 4.45 -4.03
N ALA A 348 13.19 4.05 -3.83
CA ALA A 348 12.04 4.95 -3.83
C ALA A 348 12.00 5.86 -5.08
N ASP A 349 12.26 5.30 -6.26
CA ASP A 349 12.40 6.03 -7.53
C ASP A 349 11.48 5.52 -8.66
N LEU A 350 10.62 4.54 -8.39
CA LEU A 350 9.64 4.00 -9.33
C LEU A 350 8.49 3.31 -8.59
N LEU A 351 7.37 3.14 -9.32
CA LEU A 351 6.29 2.26 -8.93
C LEU A 351 6.31 1.03 -9.84
N ALA A 352 6.07 -0.13 -9.24
CA ALA A 352 5.89 -1.40 -9.91
C ALA A 352 5.20 -2.41 -8.97
N GLY A 353 4.56 -3.40 -9.56
CA GLY A 353 3.93 -4.54 -8.87
C GLY A 353 4.09 -5.83 -9.66
N SER A 354 3.94 -6.96 -8.98
CA SER A 354 3.84 -8.26 -9.63
C SER A 354 2.69 -9.09 -9.06
N ILE A 355 2.14 -9.93 -9.93
CA ILE A 355 1.37 -11.11 -9.53
C ILE A 355 2.16 -12.35 -9.95
N ALA A 356 2.31 -13.32 -9.06
CA ALA A 356 2.81 -14.65 -9.38
C ALA A 356 1.74 -15.70 -9.08
N LEU A 357 1.47 -16.58 -10.06
CA LEU A 357 0.59 -17.72 -9.89
C LEU A 357 1.36 -18.94 -9.41
N ASN A 358 0.76 -19.72 -8.51
CA ASN A 358 1.38 -20.93 -7.99
C ASN A 358 1.00 -22.17 -8.83
N PRO A 359 1.92 -22.76 -9.63
CA PRO A 359 1.62 -23.90 -10.50
C PRO A 359 1.35 -25.21 -9.74
N ASN A 360 1.59 -25.23 -8.43
CA ASN A 360 1.32 -26.37 -7.56
C ASN A 360 -0.09 -26.36 -6.95
N LYS A 361 -0.88 -25.29 -7.14
CA LYS A 361 -2.26 -25.21 -6.63
C LYS A 361 -3.28 -25.65 -7.68
N ALA A 362 -4.36 -26.28 -7.21
CA ALA A 362 -5.44 -26.75 -8.07
C ALA A 362 -6.11 -25.58 -8.84
N SER A 363 -6.16 -24.41 -8.22
CA SER A 363 -6.69 -23.16 -8.79
C SER A 363 -5.92 -22.68 -10.03
N TYR A 364 -4.67 -23.12 -10.22
CA TYR A 364 -3.79 -22.65 -11.31
C TYR A 364 -4.42 -22.84 -12.69
N ASN A 365 -5.04 -24.00 -12.94
CA ASN A 365 -5.65 -24.30 -14.25
C ASN A 365 -6.85 -23.39 -14.56
N THR A 366 -7.45 -22.77 -13.55
CA THR A 366 -8.52 -21.77 -13.70
C THR A 366 -7.93 -20.35 -13.75
N LEU A 367 -7.00 -20.03 -12.85
CA LEU A 367 -6.44 -18.68 -12.72
C LEU A 367 -5.52 -18.30 -13.87
N LYS A 368 -4.68 -19.23 -14.36
CA LYS A 368 -3.73 -18.97 -15.44
C LYS A 368 -4.40 -18.45 -16.72
N PRO A 369 -5.43 -19.11 -17.30
CA PRO A 369 -6.09 -18.58 -18.49
C PRO A 369 -6.80 -17.25 -18.23
N LEU A 370 -7.46 -17.09 -17.07
CA LEU A 370 -8.14 -15.83 -16.71
C LEU A 370 -7.16 -14.65 -16.65
N LEU A 371 -6.00 -14.82 -16.00
CA LEU A 371 -4.99 -13.77 -15.95
C LEU A 371 -4.32 -13.56 -17.31
N SER A 372 -4.02 -14.62 -18.05
CA SER A 372 -3.37 -14.49 -19.38
C SER A 372 -4.27 -13.79 -20.40
N GLU A 373 -5.59 -14.00 -20.33
CA GLU A 373 -6.56 -13.35 -21.22
C GLU A 373 -6.73 -11.86 -20.89
N ALA A 374 -6.76 -11.51 -19.60
CA ALA A 374 -6.93 -10.13 -19.16
C ALA A 374 -5.62 -9.31 -19.15
N PHE A 375 -4.46 -9.97 -19.13
CA PHE A 375 -3.18 -9.27 -19.02
C PHE A 375 -2.76 -8.63 -20.33
N HIS A 376 -2.45 -7.34 -20.24
CA HIS A 376 -1.77 -6.59 -21.28
C HIS A 376 -0.66 -5.75 -20.66
N ASN A 377 0.44 -5.57 -21.39
CA ASN A 377 1.57 -4.83 -20.85
C ASN A 377 1.27 -3.32 -20.81
N GLU A 378 1.09 -2.81 -19.60
CA GLU A 378 1.01 -1.39 -19.30
C GLU A 378 2.20 -0.90 -18.44
N PHE A 379 3.15 -1.80 -18.14
CA PHE A 379 4.38 -1.46 -17.45
C PHE A 379 5.39 -0.88 -18.45
N PHE A 380 5.85 0.35 -18.20
CA PHE A 380 6.67 1.08 -19.14
C PHE A 380 8.11 0.56 -19.18
N SER A 381 8.69 0.46 -20.38
CA SER A 381 10.04 -0.06 -20.58
C SER A 381 11.11 0.68 -19.78
N GLY A 382 11.00 2.01 -19.65
CA GLY A 382 11.94 2.78 -18.83
C GLY A 382 11.88 2.44 -17.34
N ASP A 383 10.70 2.08 -16.81
CA ASP A 383 10.56 1.60 -15.43
C ASP A 383 11.01 0.14 -15.30
N ALA A 384 10.78 -0.70 -16.31
CA ALA A 384 11.30 -2.07 -16.33
C ALA A 384 12.83 -2.10 -16.32
N ASP A 385 13.47 -1.26 -17.14
CA ASP A 385 14.94 -1.12 -17.17
C ASP A 385 15.48 -0.62 -15.83
N GLN A 386 14.81 0.37 -15.22
CA GLN A 386 15.24 0.90 -13.92
C GLN A 386 15.05 -0.13 -12.80
N LEU A 387 13.90 -0.81 -12.75
CA LEU A 387 13.64 -1.84 -11.73
C LEU A 387 14.61 -3.03 -11.88
N PHE A 388 14.95 -3.41 -13.11
CA PHE A 388 15.92 -4.46 -13.34
C PHE A 388 17.30 -4.08 -12.78
N LYS A 389 17.79 -2.86 -13.05
CA LYS A 389 19.03 -2.34 -12.47
C LYS A 389 18.96 -2.27 -10.93
N ASN A 390 17.90 -1.68 -10.40
CA ASN A 390 17.69 -1.48 -8.97
C ASN A 390 17.63 -2.80 -8.19
N SER A 391 17.18 -3.89 -8.82
CA SER A 391 17.08 -5.20 -8.18
C SER A 391 18.38 -6.02 -8.21
N ASP A 392 19.48 -5.51 -8.78
CA ASP A 392 20.76 -6.24 -8.85
C ASP A 392 21.38 -6.49 -7.47
N ASP A 393 21.18 -5.57 -6.52
CA ASP A 393 21.70 -5.66 -5.15
C ASP A 393 20.59 -5.99 -4.12
N TYR A 394 19.44 -6.48 -4.58
CA TYR A 394 18.26 -6.72 -3.74
C TYR A 394 18.56 -7.60 -2.51
N LEU A 395 19.20 -8.75 -2.70
CA LEU A 395 19.50 -9.68 -1.60
C LEU A 395 20.46 -9.08 -0.56
N PRO A 396 21.65 -8.57 -0.93
CA PRO A 396 22.55 -7.97 0.06
C PRO A 396 21.93 -6.74 0.75
N ARG A 397 21.16 -5.90 0.04
CA ARG A 397 20.40 -4.81 0.70
C ARG A 397 19.41 -5.37 1.72
N SER A 398 18.56 -6.32 1.33
CA SER A 398 17.55 -6.89 2.22
C SER A 398 18.16 -7.53 3.48
N ALA A 399 19.35 -8.11 3.40
CA ALA A 399 20.08 -8.60 4.57
C ALA A 399 20.43 -7.44 5.55
N VAL A 400 20.89 -6.30 5.02
CA VAL A 400 21.16 -5.09 5.83
C VAL A 400 19.86 -4.53 6.43
N LEU A 401 18.78 -4.46 5.64
CA LEU A 401 17.48 -3.98 6.12
C LEU A 401 16.96 -4.84 7.29
N ASN A 402 17.05 -6.17 7.18
CA ASN A 402 16.67 -7.10 8.25
C ASN A 402 17.51 -6.90 9.51
N ARG A 403 18.83 -6.86 9.36
CA ARG A 403 19.77 -6.65 10.48
C ARG A 403 19.46 -5.34 11.20
N ASN A 404 19.31 -4.26 10.46
CA ASN A 404 19.05 -2.93 11.01
C ASN A 404 17.69 -2.87 11.73
N ALA A 405 16.63 -3.44 11.14
CA ALA A 405 15.33 -3.53 11.81
C ALA A 405 15.42 -4.32 13.12
N ALA A 406 16.06 -5.49 13.10
CA ALA A 406 16.26 -6.31 14.30
C ALA A 406 17.04 -5.57 15.41
N ALA A 407 18.09 -4.83 15.05
CA ALA A 407 18.89 -4.07 16.02
C ALA A 407 18.09 -2.92 16.66
N MET A 408 17.33 -2.17 15.84
CA MET A 408 16.47 -1.10 16.34
C MET A 408 15.36 -1.64 17.25
N THR A 409 14.71 -2.73 16.85
CA THR A 409 13.63 -3.33 17.64
C THR A 409 14.13 -3.94 18.93
N ALA A 410 15.30 -4.60 18.92
CA ALA A 410 15.92 -5.13 20.14
C ALA A 410 16.17 -4.01 21.17
N TYR A 411 16.66 -2.84 20.72
CA TYR A 411 16.80 -1.68 21.60
C TYR A 411 15.46 -1.25 22.20
N PHE A 412 14.43 -1.05 21.37
CA PHE A 412 13.12 -0.61 21.86
C PHE A 412 12.45 -1.62 22.79
N GLN A 413 12.67 -2.92 22.56
CA GLN A 413 12.17 -3.98 23.44
C GLN A 413 12.81 -3.89 24.83
N THR A 414 14.13 -3.71 24.90
CA THR A 414 14.81 -3.46 26.18
C THR A 414 14.27 -2.20 26.88
N GLN A 415 13.91 -1.16 26.12
CA GLN A 415 13.29 0.02 26.73
C GLN A 415 11.87 -0.25 27.23
N ALA A 416 11.07 -1.05 26.51
CA ALA A 416 9.71 -1.41 26.91
C ALA A 416 9.64 -2.27 28.19
N GLU A 417 10.75 -2.91 28.59
CA GLU A 417 10.85 -3.64 29.86
C GLU A 417 10.98 -2.70 31.08
N ASP A 418 11.44 -1.46 30.89
CA ASP A 418 11.51 -0.46 31.95
C ASP A 418 10.19 0.31 32.02
N ALA A 419 9.40 0.07 33.07
CA ALA A 419 8.11 0.72 33.31
C ALA A 419 8.19 2.27 33.38
N LYS A 420 9.38 2.86 33.49
CA LYS A 420 9.57 4.31 33.42
C LYS A 420 9.58 4.84 31.99
N VAL A 421 9.90 4.01 31.00
CA VAL A 421 9.92 4.41 29.60
C VAL A 421 8.53 4.17 29.01
N PRO A 422 7.84 5.20 28.48
CA PRO A 422 6.45 5.06 28.02
C PRO A 422 6.34 4.40 26.63
N ILE A 423 7.09 3.33 26.40
CA ILE A 423 6.94 2.45 25.24
C ILE A 423 6.14 1.24 25.69
N THR A 424 4.91 1.12 25.20
CA THR A 424 3.99 0.05 25.60
C THR A 424 4.15 -1.21 24.75
N ARG A 425 4.61 -1.06 23.51
CA ARG A 425 4.71 -2.19 22.57
C ARG A 425 5.71 -1.95 21.46
N VAL A 426 6.41 -3.01 21.07
CA VAL A 426 7.21 -3.08 19.84
C VAL A 426 6.63 -4.17 18.95
N MET A 427 6.17 -3.80 17.76
CA MET A 427 5.58 -4.70 16.78
C MET A 427 6.62 -5.01 15.70
N TYR A 428 7.23 -6.19 15.79
CA TYR A 428 8.18 -6.72 14.81
C TYR A 428 8.01 -8.24 14.72
N PRO A 429 8.07 -8.88 13.54
CA PRO A 429 7.53 -10.23 13.37
C PRO A 429 8.12 -11.39 14.20
N PRO A 430 9.33 -11.31 14.77
CA PRO A 430 9.76 -12.30 15.76
C PRO A 430 9.03 -12.22 17.11
N HIS A 431 8.30 -11.13 17.37
CA HIS A 431 7.70 -10.79 18.66
C HIS A 431 6.30 -10.16 18.58
N ALA A 432 5.74 -10.02 17.37
CA ALA A 432 4.39 -9.50 17.15
C ALA A 432 3.34 -10.59 17.43
N ASP A 433 2.06 -10.21 17.54
CA ASP A 433 1.01 -11.23 17.73
C ASP A 433 0.92 -12.12 16.48
N GLY A 434 0.77 -13.42 16.68
CA GLY A 434 0.76 -14.40 15.60
C GLY A 434 2.13 -14.69 14.99
N SER A 435 3.24 -14.27 15.62
CA SER A 435 4.60 -14.59 15.16
C SER A 435 4.80 -16.08 14.86
N GLU A 436 4.22 -16.95 15.69
CA GLU A 436 4.21 -18.40 15.53
C GLU A 436 3.59 -18.88 14.21
N ASN A 437 2.66 -18.11 13.64
CA ASN A 437 2.04 -18.40 12.35
C ASN A 437 2.94 -17.99 11.17
N LEU A 438 3.86 -17.04 11.37
CA LEU A 438 4.84 -16.63 10.35
C LEU A 438 6.01 -17.62 10.24
N LEU A 439 6.47 -18.17 11.38
CA LEU A 439 7.67 -19.03 11.46
C LEU A 439 7.71 -20.18 10.43
N PRO A 440 6.60 -20.92 10.16
CA PRO A 440 6.60 -21.99 9.16
C PRO A 440 6.93 -21.55 7.74
N PHE A 441 6.82 -20.25 7.45
CA PHE A 441 7.01 -19.67 6.12
C PHE A 441 8.35 -18.93 5.98
N ILE A 442 9.16 -18.82 7.05
CA ILE A 442 10.47 -18.19 6.97
C ILE A 442 11.40 -19.03 6.09
N ARG A 443 11.99 -18.41 5.06
CA ARG A 443 12.92 -19.09 4.14
C ARG A 443 14.14 -19.62 4.87
N LYS A 444 14.64 -20.74 4.37
CA LYS A 444 15.86 -21.35 4.89
C LYS A 444 17.07 -20.45 4.61
N PRO A 445 18.08 -20.44 5.48
CA PRO A 445 19.39 -19.88 5.16
C PRO A 445 19.95 -20.42 3.83
N SER A 446 20.61 -19.55 3.07
CA SER A 446 21.31 -19.88 1.82
C SER A 446 22.68 -19.22 1.78
N PRO A 447 23.64 -19.69 0.96
CA PRO A 447 24.97 -19.07 0.88
C PRO A 447 24.96 -17.56 0.60
N GLU A 448 24.04 -17.10 -0.25
CA GLU A 448 23.85 -15.69 -0.61
C GLU A 448 23.01 -14.89 0.40
N PHE A 449 22.36 -15.56 1.36
CA PHE A 449 21.50 -14.96 2.38
C PHE A 449 21.48 -15.86 3.62
N PRO A 450 22.55 -15.82 4.43
CA PRO A 450 22.82 -16.82 5.46
C PRO A 450 22.01 -16.61 6.75
N GLU A 451 21.52 -15.41 6.99
CA GLU A 451 20.73 -15.08 8.18
C GLU A 451 19.24 -15.16 7.87
N LEU A 452 18.45 -15.53 8.88
CA LEU A 452 16.98 -15.41 8.81
C LEU A 452 16.59 -13.93 8.74
N GLY A 453 15.53 -13.64 8.00
CA GLY A 453 15.04 -12.28 7.80
C GLY A 453 13.56 -12.16 8.13
N TYR A 454 13.16 -11.00 8.67
CA TYR A 454 11.77 -10.72 9.07
C TYR A 454 11.22 -9.42 8.46
N GLY A 455 11.96 -8.82 7.53
CA GLY A 455 11.60 -7.56 6.89
C GLY A 455 12.22 -6.35 7.58
N CYS A 456 12.00 -5.19 6.95
CA CYS A 456 12.55 -3.90 7.37
C CYS A 456 11.56 -3.07 8.19
N LEU A 457 10.30 -3.50 8.27
CA LEU A 457 9.20 -2.74 8.84
C LEU A 457 8.99 -3.16 10.30
N PHE A 458 8.76 -2.19 11.18
CA PHE A 458 8.32 -2.40 12.55
C PHE A 458 7.55 -1.18 13.05
N SER A 459 6.82 -1.31 14.15
CA SER A 459 6.13 -0.20 14.80
C SER A 459 6.48 -0.12 16.28
N VAL A 460 6.47 1.09 16.84
CA VAL A 460 6.64 1.35 18.28
C VAL A 460 5.39 2.08 18.77
N GLU A 461 4.76 1.55 19.82
CA GLU A 461 3.59 2.14 20.48
C GLU A 461 4.00 2.83 21.77
N LEU A 462 3.47 4.03 21.97
CA LEU A 462 3.67 4.82 23.18
C LEU A 462 2.36 4.93 23.97
N GLU A 463 2.44 5.35 25.24
CA GLU A 463 1.27 5.41 26.12
C GLU A 463 0.31 6.55 25.74
N THR A 464 0.81 7.74 25.42
CA THR A 464 -0.03 8.90 25.02
C THR A 464 0.36 9.53 23.69
N ILE A 465 -0.54 10.33 23.11
CA ILE A 465 -0.29 11.06 21.86
C ILE A 465 0.77 12.13 22.04
N GLU A 466 0.78 12.81 23.18
CA GLU A 466 1.75 13.86 23.51
C GLU A 466 3.17 13.27 23.56
N GLN A 467 3.34 12.12 24.20
CA GLN A 467 4.59 11.36 24.21
C GLN A 467 4.96 10.90 22.79
N THR A 468 3.99 10.40 22.03
CA THR A 468 4.17 9.99 20.63
C THR A 468 4.71 11.13 19.77
N GLN A 469 4.16 12.33 19.93
CA GLN A 469 4.59 13.53 19.21
C GLN A 469 6.02 13.92 19.58
N VAL A 470 6.34 14.00 20.88
CA VAL A 470 7.70 14.34 21.33
C VAL A 470 8.73 13.34 20.79
N PHE A 471 8.42 12.05 20.91
CA PHE A 471 9.28 10.98 20.39
C PHE A 471 9.47 11.11 18.87
N TYR A 472 8.37 11.20 18.10
CA TYR A 472 8.43 11.32 16.65
C TYR A 472 9.21 12.54 16.18
N ASP A 473 8.95 13.70 16.79
CA ASP A 473 9.60 14.96 16.41
C ASP A 473 11.10 14.97 16.74
N SER A 474 11.56 14.12 17.66
CA SER A 474 12.97 13.99 18.05
C SER A 474 13.79 13.06 17.16
N LEU A 475 13.14 12.22 16.34
CA LEU A 475 13.82 11.26 15.46
C LEU A 475 14.57 11.98 14.33
N ALA A 476 15.84 11.63 14.16
CA ALA A 476 16.69 12.11 13.07
C ALA A 476 16.64 11.16 11.85
N PHE A 477 15.43 10.76 11.47
CA PHE A 477 15.15 9.93 10.29
C PHE A 477 14.30 10.69 9.29
N HIS A 478 14.31 10.25 8.03
CA HIS A 478 13.37 10.79 7.06
C HIS A 478 11.94 10.42 7.47
N GLN A 479 11.06 11.41 7.41
CA GLN A 479 9.68 11.30 7.87
C GLN A 479 8.73 11.35 6.69
N GLY A 480 7.92 10.32 6.46
CA GLY A 480 7.03 10.29 5.29
C GLY A 480 6.51 8.89 4.92
N PRO A 481 5.65 8.80 3.89
CA PRO A 481 5.22 7.52 3.34
C PRO A 481 6.40 6.77 2.70
N HIS A 482 6.16 5.51 2.30
CA HIS A 482 7.14 4.56 1.75
C HIS A 482 7.78 3.62 2.81
N LEU A 483 8.39 2.54 2.33
CA LEU A 483 9.14 1.53 3.08
C LEU A 483 10.09 0.78 2.16
N GLY A 484 11.12 0.14 2.71
CA GLY A 484 12.10 -0.64 1.96
C GLY A 484 13.04 0.20 1.08
N ALA A 485 13.22 1.49 1.41
CA ALA A 485 14.15 2.39 0.73
C ALA A 485 15.58 2.26 1.29
N HIS A 486 16.53 2.93 0.64
CA HIS A 486 17.94 2.95 1.03
C HIS A 486 18.22 3.76 2.31
N LEU A 487 17.30 4.64 2.72
CA LEU A 487 17.36 5.41 3.96
C LEU A 487 16.20 5.04 4.89
N THR A 488 16.43 5.19 6.19
CA THR A 488 15.44 4.91 7.23
C THR A 488 14.32 5.93 7.18
N ILE A 489 13.08 5.42 7.10
CA ILE A 489 11.86 6.23 7.04
C ILE A 489 10.99 5.92 8.26
N CYS A 490 10.41 6.93 8.89
CA CYS A 490 9.33 6.75 9.88
C CYS A 490 8.10 7.62 9.59
N MET A 491 6.94 7.21 10.09
CA MET A 491 5.73 8.03 10.02
C MET A 491 4.71 7.63 11.10
N PRO A 492 3.85 8.56 11.55
CA PRO A 492 2.71 8.26 12.40
C PRO A 492 1.59 7.64 11.56
N TYR A 493 1.80 6.39 11.11
CA TYR A 493 1.01 5.77 10.03
C TYR A 493 -0.49 5.81 10.32
N ASN A 494 -0.92 5.36 11.49
CA ASN A 494 -2.35 5.30 11.82
C ASN A 494 -2.96 6.69 11.94
N ALA A 495 -2.28 7.63 12.60
CA ALA A 495 -2.77 9.00 12.75
C ALA A 495 -2.87 9.73 11.39
N MET A 496 -1.97 9.44 10.46
CA MET A 496 -1.95 10.03 9.10
C MET A 496 -2.93 9.36 8.14
N ILE A 497 -3.05 8.03 8.16
CA ILE A 497 -3.81 7.26 7.16
C ILE A 497 -5.25 7.03 7.60
N TYR A 498 -5.46 6.56 8.83
CA TYR A 498 -6.78 6.23 9.37
C TYR A 498 -7.36 7.30 10.30
N GLY A 499 -6.60 8.37 10.59
CA GLY A 499 -7.00 9.38 11.58
C GLY A 499 -8.22 10.25 11.21
N LYS A 500 -8.78 10.07 10.00
CA LYS A 500 -10.07 10.66 9.57
C LYS A 500 -11.19 9.62 9.41
N GLU A 501 -10.87 8.34 9.61
CA GLU A 501 -11.83 7.23 9.58
C GLU A 501 -12.34 6.95 11.00
N ASP A 502 -13.10 5.88 11.21
CA ASP A 502 -13.66 5.52 12.52
C ASP A 502 -12.56 5.02 13.48
N PRO A 503 -12.15 5.83 14.48
CA PRO A 503 -11.03 5.48 15.33
C PRO A 503 -11.34 4.27 16.24
N GLU A 504 -12.60 4.05 16.62
CA GLU A 504 -12.99 2.91 17.47
C GLU A 504 -12.89 1.60 16.69
N TYR A 505 -13.30 1.62 15.42
CA TYR A 505 -13.20 0.46 14.54
C TYR A 505 -11.76 0.01 14.33
N HIS A 506 -10.85 0.93 13.96
CA HIS A 506 -9.44 0.61 13.70
C HIS A 506 -8.69 0.21 14.98
N ALA A 507 -9.00 0.87 16.10
CA ALA A 507 -8.39 0.54 17.39
C ALA A 507 -8.79 -0.86 17.89
N ALA A 508 -9.99 -1.35 17.56
CA ALA A 508 -10.50 -2.65 18.02
C ALA A 508 -9.67 -3.86 17.57
N TYR A 509 -8.85 -3.70 16.53
CA TYR A 509 -7.89 -4.71 16.06
C TYR A 509 -6.43 -4.24 16.12
N GLY A 510 -6.16 -3.18 16.89
CA GLY A 510 -4.79 -2.80 17.27
C GLY A 510 -4.18 -1.64 16.50
N LEU A 511 -4.90 -0.97 15.59
CA LEU A 511 -4.39 0.25 14.95
C LEU A 511 -4.63 1.46 15.85
N LYS A 512 -3.62 1.83 16.65
CA LYS A 512 -3.72 2.96 17.58
C LYS A 512 -3.00 4.20 17.04
N PRO A 513 -3.51 5.42 17.32
CA PRO A 513 -2.86 6.66 16.89
C PRO A 513 -1.51 6.90 17.60
N GLN A 514 -1.22 6.25 18.72
CA GLN A 514 0.05 6.33 19.47
C GLN A 514 1.20 5.48 18.87
N GLN A 515 1.05 5.04 17.61
CA GLN A 515 2.01 4.17 16.94
C GLN A 515 2.82 4.93 15.89
N ILE A 516 4.15 4.79 15.96
CA ILE A 516 5.08 5.21 14.91
C ILE A 516 5.57 3.98 14.16
N ARG A 517 5.36 3.98 12.84
CA ARG A 517 5.88 2.95 11.95
C ARG A 517 7.26 3.35 11.43
N PHE A 518 8.19 2.42 11.44
CA PHE A 518 9.56 2.56 10.95
C PHE A 518 9.82 1.58 9.82
N SER A 519 10.61 2.02 8.84
CA SER A 519 11.26 1.18 7.84
C SER A 519 12.76 1.42 7.95
N ALA A 520 13.50 0.45 8.48
CA ALA A 520 14.96 0.53 8.55
C ALA A 520 15.56 0.61 7.14
N GLY A 521 16.60 1.44 6.98
CA GLY A 521 17.36 1.65 5.75
C GLY A 521 18.75 1.00 5.79
N LEU A 522 19.67 1.52 4.98
CA LEU A 522 21.03 0.99 4.80
C LEU A 522 22.10 1.73 5.61
N GLU A 523 21.68 2.66 6.47
CA GLU A 523 22.62 3.37 7.33
C GLU A 523 23.36 2.40 8.27
N ASP A 524 24.46 2.89 8.86
CA ASP A 524 25.21 2.16 9.87
C ASP A 524 24.31 1.75 11.04
N GLU A 525 24.39 0.49 11.46
CA GLU A 525 23.52 -0.07 12.50
C GLU A 525 23.65 0.69 13.82
N ALA A 526 24.88 1.05 14.22
CA ALA A 526 25.12 1.76 15.46
C ALA A 526 24.59 3.20 15.37
N TYR A 527 24.68 3.84 14.20
CA TYR A 527 24.04 5.13 13.96
C TYR A 527 22.52 5.06 14.18
N LEU A 528 21.84 4.08 13.58
CA LEU A 528 20.38 3.93 13.71
C LEU A 528 19.97 3.74 15.17
N VAL A 529 20.66 2.86 15.89
CA VAL A 529 20.39 2.61 17.31
C VAL A 529 20.69 3.85 18.17
N ASP A 530 21.74 4.62 17.85
CA ASP A 530 22.04 5.86 18.57
C ASP A 530 20.98 6.95 18.34
N VAL A 531 20.38 7.04 17.14
CA VAL A 531 19.22 7.91 16.87
C VAL A 531 18.02 7.47 17.73
N CYS A 532 17.72 6.17 17.80
CA CYS A 532 16.67 5.64 18.67
C CYS A 532 16.91 5.99 20.14
N LYS A 533 18.14 5.83 20.64
CA LYS A 533 18.52 6.19 22.02
C LYS A 533 18.31 7.67 22.31
N LYS A 534 18.72 8.55 21.40
CA LYS A 534 18.55 9.99 21.57
C LYS A 534 17.06 10.38 21.61
N ALA A 535 16.23 9.74 20.78
CA ALA A 535 14.80 9.99 20.77
C ALA A 535 14.12 9.56 22.07
N VAL A 536 14.47 8.38 22.59
CA VAL A 536 13.97 7.91 23.91
C VAL A 536 14.47 8.82 25.04
N ALA A 537 15.74 9.23 25.03
CA ALA A 537 16.26 10.16 26.04
C ALA A 537 15.52 11.51 26.01
N THR A 538 15.27 12.06 24.81
CA THR A 538 14.51 13.31 24.64
C THR A 538 13.08 13.17 25.18
N LEU A 539 12.42 12.04 24.90
CA LEU A 539 11.11 11.72 25.45
C LEU A 539 11.13 11.71 26.98
N MET A 540 12.11 11.03 27.59
CA MET A 540 12.25 10.94 29.05
C MET A 540 12.55 12.29 29.71
N GLU A 541 13.37 13.13 29.07
CA GLU A 541 13.71 14.47 29.55
C GLU A 541 12.54 15.46 29.43
N SER A 542 11.63 15.26 28.48
CA SER A 542 10.50 16.17 28.23
C SER A 542 9.51 16.27 29.39
N GLY A 543 9.49 15.27 30.29
CA GLY A 543 8.52 15.21 31.38
C GLY A 543 7.07 15.04 30.92
N ALA A 544 6.82 14.61 29.67
CA ALA A 544 5.50 14.18 29.20
C ALA A 544 5.05 12.98 30.06
N GLN A 545 4.28 13.26 31.11
CA GLN A 545 4.15 12.39 32.27
C GLN A 545 3.66 10.98 31.89
N VAL A 546 4.38 9.96 32.37
CA VAL A 546 3.84 8.61 32.56
C VAL A 546 2.75 8.76 33.62
N LYS A 547 1.50 8.41 33.30
CA LYS A 547 0.47 8.41 34.34
C LYS A 547 0.78 7.26 35.29
N GLU A 548 1.16 7.59 36.53
CA GLU A 548 1.20 6.58 37.60
C GLU A 548 -0.21 6.01 37.77
N GLY A 549 -0.41 4.77 37.28
CA GLY A 549 -1.55 3.88 37.54
C GLY A 549 -2.88 4.56 37.91
N GLY A 550 -3.68 4.92 36.91
CA GLY A 550 -5.03 5.43 37.09
C GLY A 550 -5.98 4.80 36.06
N ASP A 551 -7.02 4.14 36.57
CA ASP A 551 -8.05 3.40 35.85
C ASP A 551 -8.57 4.13 34.58
N LEU A 552 -8.33 3.53 33.41
CA LEU A 552 -8.62 4.06 32.07
C LEU A 552 -10.12 4.29 31.78
N ALA A 553 -11.02 3.88 32.68
CA ALA A 553 -12.46 3.94 32.47
C ALA A 553 -13.11 5.31 32.80
N SER A 554 -12.45 6.17 33.57
CA SER A 554 -13.09 7.38 34.12
C SER A 554 -12.90 8.66 33.28
N GLU A 555 -11.86 8.78 32.47
CA GLU A 555 -11.61 10.02 31.69
C GLU A 555 -12.41 10.13 30.39
N MET A 556 -12.90 9.02 29.82
CA MET A 556 -13.85 9.08 28.70
C MET A 556 -15.25 9.58 29.11
N LEU A 557 -15.55 9.63 30.40
CA LEU A 557 -16.84 10.09 30.92
C LEU A 557 -16.91 11.62 31.09
N GLU A 558 -15.79 12.30 31.37
CA GLU A 558 -15.81 13.75 31.59
C GLU A 558 -15.78 14.57 30.28
N ILE A 559 -15.19 14.05 29.20
CA ILE A 559 -15.18 14.75 27.89
C ILE A 559 -16.58 14.76 27.24
N LYS A 560 -17.49 13.86 27.64
CA LYS A 560 -18.88 13.83 27.15
C LYS A 560 -19.85 14.75 27.91
N ALA A 561 -19.46 15.31 29.07
CA ALA A 561 -20.34 16.18 29.85
C ALA A 561 -20.35 17.65 29.36
N ASP A 562 -19.24 18.13 28.78
CA ASP A 562 -19.10 19.53 28.35
C ASP A 562 -19.47 19.78 26.87
N ALA A 563 -19.75 18.73 26.09
CA ALA A 563 -20.10 18.83 24.67
C ALA A 563 -21.60 18.60 24.37
N VAL A 564 -22.45 18.41 25.39
CA VAL A 564 -23.91 18.31 25.21
C VAL A 564 -24.60 19.58 25.72
N GLY A 565 -24.39 20.65 24.96
CA GLY A 565 -25.20 21.86 24.99
C GLY A 565 -25.74 22.13 23.59
N ASP A 566 -27.03 21.81 23.40
CA ASP A 566 -27.90 22.13 22.26
C ASP A 566 -27.58 21.56 20.86
N GLY A 567 -28.46 20.66 20.39
CA GLY A 567 -28.58 20.33 18.97
C GLY A 567 -29.24 18.98 18.68
N LYS A 568 -30.57 18.90 18.80
CA LYS A 568 -31.35 17.72 18.39
C LYS A 568 -31.28 17.45 16.87
N THR A 569 -30.81 16.28 16.48
CA THR A 569 -31.21 15.47 15.30
C THR A 569 -30.68 14.05 15.56
N GLY A 570 -31.40 12.94 15.62
CA GLY A 570 -32.63 12.55 14.93
C GLY A 570 -32.32 11.43 13.92
N LEU A 571 -31.84 10.26 14.36
CA LEU A 571 -31.71 9.06 13.52
C LEU A 571 -32.16 7.82 14.31
N ASP A 572 -33.33 7.30 13.94
CA ASP A 572 -33.82 5.98 14.34
C ASP A 572 -33.22 4.88 13.43
N PRO A 573 -33.03 3.65 13.95
CA PRO A 573 -32.48 2.52 13.22
C PRO A 573 -33.56 1.78 12.42
N ILE A 574 -33.32 1.53 11.13
CA ILE A 574 -34.20 0.64 10.34
C ILE A 574 -33.58 -0.75 10.30
N GLY A 575 -34.17 -1.64 11.10
CA GLY A 575 -34.07 -3.10 10.98
C GLY A 575 -34.99 -3.65 9.89
N GLY A 576 -34.87 -4.96 9.67
CA GLY A 576 -35.33 -5.66 8.46
C GLY A 576 -36.83 -5.82 8.26
N THR A 577 -37.14 -6.39 7.10
CA THR A 577 -38.25 -7.29 6.64
C THR A 577 -38.34 -7.08 5.13
N GLY A 578 -38.61 -8.02 4.22
CA GLY A 578 -39.10 -9.39 4.24
C GLY A 578 -39.68 -9.66 2.83
N VAL A 579 -39.72 -10.94 2.45
CA VAL A 579 -40.07 -11.55 1.13
C VAL A 579 -38.91 -11.66 0.14
#